data_AF-A0A8W8NXD9-F1
#
_entry.id   AF-A0A8W8NXD9-F1
#
_cell.length_a   1.000
_cell.length_b   1.000
_cell.length_c   1.000
_cell.angle_alpha   90.00
_cell.angle_beta   90.00
_cell.angle_gamma   90.00
#
_symmetry.space_group_name_H-M   'P 1'
#
loop_
_entity.id
_entity.type
_entity.pdbx_description
1 polymer ?
#
loop_
_entity_poly.entity_id
_entity_poly.type
_entity_poly.pdbx_seq_one_letter_code
_entity_poly.pdbx_strand_id
1 'polypeptide(L)'
;GGTPTGKTGPSSAFTGSYYKFAEATNRSPGDIASLESNIPFNAGTYCLSLNIHMSGRHIGSLRILTKEGSASAVTQQQYTNAQSNAWFSFSKELSLTSSTKIIIEAIRGGNRNRQHKGDIAVDNIKLTSSSCPPASGSGGTGQPGKGNGKK
;
A
#
# COMPACT_ATOMS: atom_id res chain seq x y z
N GLY A 1 -4.01 -10.08 -15.61
CA GLY A 1 -5.45 -9.89 -15.87
C GLY A 1 -5.75 -8.43 -15.69
N GLY A 2 -6.32 -7.77 -16.68
CA GLY A 2 -6.66 -6.33 -16.59
C GLY A 2 -7.94 -6.11 -15.79
N THR A 3 -8.09 -4.89 -15.24
CA THR A 3 -9.37 -4.44 -14.66
C THR A 3 -10.38 -4.18 -15.78
N PRO A 4 -11.71 -4.16 -15.47
CA PRO A 4 -12.76 -3.98 -16.47
C PRO A 4 -12.64 -2.69 -17.28
N THR A 5 -12.00 -1.66 -16.71
CA THR A 5 -11.55 -0.51 -17.48
C THR A 5 -10.22 -0.84 -18.16
N GLY A 6 -10.25 -1.03 -19.48
CA GLY A 6 -9.09 -1.47 -20.26
C GLY A 6 -7.87 -0.54 -20.30
N LYS A 7 -7.68 0.41 -19.36
CA LYS A 7 -6.54 1.36 -19.31
C LYS A 7 -6.10 1.87 -17.92
N THR A 8 -6.66 1.45 -16.78
CA THR A 8 -6.21 1.99 -15.46
C THR A 8 -5.82 0.97 -14.39
N GLY A 9 -6.12 -0.32 -14.60
CA GLY A 9 -5.63 -1.39 -13.73
C GLY A 9 -4.31 -1.98 -14.21
N PRO A 10 -3.60 -2.69 -13.34
CA PRO A 10 -2.37 -3.35 -13.73
C PRO A 10 -2.64 -4.41 -14.81
N SER A 11 -1.78 -4.45 -15.83
CA SER A 11 -1.88 -5.41 -16.95
C SER A 11 -1.69 -6.87 -16.48
N SER A 12 -0.93 -7.06 -15.41
CA SER A 12 -0.64 -8.34 -14.74
C SER A 12 -0.55 -8.17 -13.22
N ALA A 13 -0.69 -9.29 -12.49
CA ALA A 13 -0.33 -9.34 -11.08
C ALA A 13 1.17 -9.00 -10.89
N PHE A 14 1.54 -8.55 -9.69
CA PHE A 14 2.95 -8.37 -9.31
C PHE A 14 3.62 -9.73 -9.09
N THR A 15 2.92 -10.68 -8.47
CA THR A 15 3.35 -12.09 -8.36
C THR A 15 2.23 -13.05 -8.80
N GLY A 16 2.60 -14.12 -9.51
CA GLY A 16 1.63 -15.12 -9.96
C GLY A 16 0.60 -14.58 -10.96
N SER A 17 -0.66 -14.96 -10.80
CA SER A 17 -1.74 -14.65 -11.77
C SER A 17 -2.89 -13.82 -11.19
N TYR A 18 -2.91 -13.57 -9.87
CA TYR A 18 -4.05 -12.96 -9.15
C TYR A 18 -3.59 -11.81 -8.26
N TYR A 19 -4.41 -10.76 -8.18
CA TYR A 19 -4.24 -9.63 -7.26
C TYR A 19 -5.61 -9.19 -6.73
N LYS A 20 -5.64 -8.38 -5.67
CA LYS A 20 -6.88 -7.75 -5.17
C LYS A 20 -6.94 -6.30 -5.67
N PHE A 21 -8.10 -5.88 -6.15
CA PHE A 21 -8.28 -4.51 -6.63
C PHE A 21 -9.61 -3.93 -6.17
N ALA A 22 -9.61 -2.62 -6.00
CA ALA A 22 -10.82 -1.83 -5.79
C ALA A 22 -11.00 -0.94 -7.02
N GLU A 23 -11.99 -1.27 -7.85
CA GLU A 23 -12.36 -0.47 -9.02
C GLU A 23 -13.13 0.77 -8.57
N ALA A 24 -12.62 1.96 -8.93
CA ALA A 24 -13.27 3.22 -8.57
C ALA A 24 -14.35 3.65 -9.59
N THR A 25 -14.52 2.93 -10.69
CA THR A 25 -15.50 3.26 -11.74
C THR A 25 -16.92 3.04 -11.25
N ASN A 26 -17.85 3.95 -11.57
CA ASN A 26 -19.29 3.89 -11.22
C ASN A 26 -19.65 3.76 -9.73
N ARG A 27 -18.72 4.01 -8.82
CA ARG A 27 -18.99 4.10 -7.37
C ARG A 27 -19.46 5.50 -6.97
N SER A 28 -19.67 5.79 -5.69
CA SER A 28 -19.95 7.13 -5.16
C SER A 28 -18.70 7.73 -4.49
N PRO A 29 -18.46 9.06 -4.57
CA PRO A 29 -17.31 9.66 -3.91
C PRO A 29 -17.35 9.37 -2.40
N GLY A 30 -16.23 8.93 -1.83
CA GLY A 30 -16.16 8.50 -0.43
C GLY A 30 -16.51 7.03 -0.17
N ASP A 31 -16.93 6.26 -1.19
CA ASP A 31 -17.08 4.80 -1.05
C ASP A 31 -15.75 4.17 -0.61
N ILE A 32 -15.85 3.23 0.32
CA ILE A 32 -14.69 2.54 0.91
C ILE A 32 -14.79 1.04 0.58
N ALA A 33 -13.75 0.50 -0.05
CA ALA A 33 -13.49 -0.93 -0.08
C ALA A 33 -12.44 -1.25 0.99
N SER A 34 -12.74 -2.18 1.89
CA SER A 34 -11.89 -2.51 3.03
C SER A 34 -11.50 -3.99 3.02
N LEU A 35 -10.22 -4.25 3.30
CA LEU A 35 -9.68 -5.58 3.57
C LEU A 35 -9.15 -5.60 5.00
N GLU A 36 -9.74 -6.46 5.84
CA GLU A 36 -9.40 -6.58 7.26
C GLU A 36 -8.82 -7.97 7.57
N SER A 37 -7.81 -8.02 8.45
CA SER A 37 -7.26 -9.27 8.96
C SER A 37 -8.28 -10.03 9.83
N ASN A 38 -8.50 -11.32 9.54
CA ASN A 38 -9.50 -12.13 10.24
C ASN A 38 -8.92 -13.07 11.33
N ILE A 39 -7.60 -13.07 11.54
CA ILE A 39 -6.93 -13.91 12.54
C ILE A 39 -6.30 -13.06 13.65
N PRO A 40 -6.20 -13.56 14.90
CA PRO A 40 -5.44 -12.92 15.96
C PRO A 40 -3.93 -13.06 15.72
N PHE A 41 -3.14 -12.12 16.24
CA PHE A 41 -1.68 -12.15 16.18
C PHE A 41 -1.07 -12.50 17.55
N ASN A 42 0.15 -13.02 17.56
CA ASN A 42 0.96 -13.04 18.78
C ASN A 42 1.52 -11.64 19.04
N ALA A 43 1.65 -11.26 20.31
CA ALA A 43 2.25 -9.98 20.68
C ALA A 43 3.69 -9.86 20.14
N GLY A 44 3.97 -8.82 19.35
CA GLY A 44 5.31 -8.61 18.80
C GLY A 44 5.35 -7.63 17.63
N THR A 45 6.56 -7.45 17.08
CA THR A 45 6.82 -6.63 15.90
C THR A 45 6.69 -7.48 14.63
N TYR A 46 5.96 -6.95 13.65
CA TYR A 46 5.76 -7.57 12.35
C TYR A 46 6.12 -6.60 11.23
N CYS A 47 6.64 -7.13 10.14
CA CYS A 47 6.79 -6.38 8.91
C CYS A 47 5.60 -6.66 7.99
N LEU A 48 4.76 -5.65 7.79
CA LEU A 48 3.77 -5.65 6.72
C LEU A 48 4.44 -5.18 5.44
N SER A 49 4.33 -5.94 4.36
CA SER A 49 4.75 -5.53 3.03
C SER A 49 3.68 -5.81 1.99
N LEU A 50 3.58 -4.95 0.99
CA LEU A 50 2.66 -5.11 -0.14
C LEU A 50 3.14 -4.30 -1.34
N ASN A 51 2.67 -4.72 -2.51
CA ASN A 51 2.82 -4.00 -3.75
C ASN A 51 1.56 -3.20 -4.03
N ILE A 52 1.74 -1.94 -4.41
CA ILE A 52 0.64 -0.98 -4.61
C ILE A 52 0.72 -0.43 -6.03
N HIS A 53 -0.43 -0.33 -6.69
CA HIS A 53 -0.60 0.38 -7.94
C HIS A 53 -1.74 1.39 -7.79
N MET A 54 -1.44 2.67 -8.04
CA MET A 54 -2.40 3.78 -7.90
C MET A 54 -2.27 4.72 -9.09
N SER A 55 -3.01 4.44 -10.16
CA SER A 55 -3.03 5.22 -11.41
C SER A 55 -4.41 5.81 -11.71
N GLY A 56 -4.45 7.07 -12.15
CA GLY A 56 -5.65 7.70 -12.71
C GLY A 56 -5.97 9.08 -12.13
N ARG A 57 -6.64 9.90 -12.94
CA ARG A 57 -6.81 11.35 -12.66
C ARG A 57 -7.75 11.67 -11.49
N HIS A 58 -8.57 10.71 -11.08
CA HIS A 58 -9.57 10.87 -10.01
C HIS A 58 -9.46 9.75 -8.96
N ILE A 59 -8.25 9.21 -8.78
CA ILE A 59 -7.99 8.29 -7.68
C ILE A 59 -8.23 8.99 -6.34
N GLY A 60 -8.81 8.27 -5.39
CA GLY A 60 -8.94 8.73 -4.02
C GLY A 60 -7.69 8.43 -3.22
N SER A 61 -7.84 7.57 -2.21
CA SER A 61 -6.77 7.31 -1.25
C SER A 61 -6.66 5.83 -0.92
N LEU A 62 -5.45 5.36 -0.64
CA LEU A 62 -5.21 4.07 0.00
C LEU A 62 -4.75 4.34 1.44
N ARG A 63 -5.38 3.70 2.42
CA ARG A 63 -4.98 3.77 3.83
C ARG A 63 -4.62 2.40 4.35
N ILE A 64 -3.62 2.36 5.21
CA ILE A 64 -3.27 1.20 6.03
C ILE A 64 -3.47 1.63 7.48
N LEU A 65 -4.30 0.90 8.21
CA LEU A 65 -4.69 1.21 9.57
C LEU A 65 -4.42 0.03 10.49
N THR A 66 -4.25 0.33 11.78
CA THR A 66 -4.30 -0.66 12.86
C THR A 66 -5.40 -0.28 13.85
N LYS A 67 -6.16 -1.25 14.33
CA LYS A 67 -7.20 -1.04 15.35
C LYS A 67 -7.01 -2.02 16.51
N GLU A 68 -6.91 -1.50 17.72
CA GLU A 68 -6.71 -2.31 18.94
C GLU A 68 -8.05 -2.53 19.66
N GLY A 69 -8.63 -3.73 19.56
CA GLY A 69 -9.91 -4.04 20.17
C GLY A 69 -11.01 -3.04 19.81
N SER A 70 -11.58 -2.37 20.81
CA SER A 70 -12.63 -1.34 20.63
C SER A 70 -12.08 0.08 20.44
N ALA A 71 -10.76 0.27 20.45
CA ALA A 71 -10.16 1.59 20.25
C ALA A 71 -10.41 2.13 18.83
N SER A 72 -10.22 3.44 18.67
CA SER A 72 -10.22 4.08 17.36
C SER A 72 -9.08 3.52 16.49
N ALA A 73 -9.34 3.37 15.19
CA ALA A 73 -8.31 2.97 14.25
C ALA A 73 -7.22 4.05 14.12
N VAL A 74 -5.97 3.64 14.07
CA VAL A 74 -4.78 4.49 13.91
C VAL A 74 -4.29 4.37 12.48
N THR A 75 -4.07 5.50 11.80
CA THR A 75 -3.51 5.50 10.44
C THR A 75 -2.02 5.25 10.48
N GLN A 76 -1.59 4.16 9.84
CA GLN A 76 -0.18 3.77 9.72
C GLN A 76 0.46 4.32 8.45
N GLN A 77 -0.29 4.36 7.35
CA GLN A 77 0.14 4.95 6.09
C GLN A 77 -1.08 5.44 5.31
N GLN A 78 -0.90 6.53 4.55
CA GLN A 78 -1.90 7.01 3.62
C GLN A 78 -1.24 7.53 2.33
N TYR A 79 -1.70 7.02 1.20
CA TYR A 79 -1.41 7.56 -0.14
C TYR A 79 -2.64 8.25 -0.69
N THR A 80 -2.49 9.45 -1.25
CA THR A 80 -3.58 10.24 -1.84
C THR A 80 -3.26 10.55 -3.29
N ASN A 81 -4.29 10.63 -4.13
CA ASN A 81 -4.17 10.86 -5.58
C ASN A 81 -3.31 9.79 -6.28
N ALA A 82 -3.14 9.93 -7.61
CA ALA A 82 -2.25 9.06 -8.36
C ALA A 82 -0.82 9.20 -7.85
N GLN A 83 -0.19 8.07 -7.54
CA GLN A 83 1.20 8.01 -7.10
C GLN A 83 2.10 7.61 -8.28
N SER A 84 1.73 6.57 -9.01
CA SER A 84 2.47 6.05 -10.15
C SER A 84 1.60 5.15 -11.03
N ASN A 85 1.89 5.10 -12.32
CA ASN A 85 1.37 4.08 -13.24
C ASN A 85 2.12 2.75 -13.14
N ALA A 86 3.22 2.70 -12.38
CA ALA A 86 3.96 1.49 -12.09
C ALA A 86 3.62 0.99 -10.68
N TRP A 87 3.80 -0.32 -10.46
CA TRP A 87 3.81 -0.90 -9.13
C TRP A 87 4.95 -0.32 -8.30
N PHE A 88 4.68 -0.02 -7.03
CA PHE A 88 5.70 0.30 -6.04
C PHE A 88 5.52 -0.56 -4.79
N SER A 89 6.63 -0.83 -4.10
CA SER A 89 6.62 -1.63 -2.88
C SER A 89 6.50 -0.73 -1.65
N PHE A 90 5.72 -1.17 -0.68
CA PHE A 90 5.65 -0.59 0.65
C PHE A 90 6.00 -1.66 1.69
N SER A 91 6.74 -1.26 2.72
CA SER A 91 6.95 -2.06 3.92
C SER A 91 6.95 -1.18 5.15
N LYS A 92 6.30 -1.64 6.23
CA LYS A 92 6.30 -0.95 7.52
C LYS A 92 6.24 -1.93 8.68
N GLU A 93 6.98 -1.62 9.73
CA GLU A 93 6.90 -2.32 11.00
C GLU A 93 5.63 -1.93 11.76
N LEU A 94 4.93 -2.94 12.25
CA LEU A 94 3.72 -2.80 13.05
C LEU A 94 3.90 -3.58 14.36
N SER A 95 3.55 -2.94 15.47
CA SER A 95 3.39 -3.61 16.76
C SER A 95 1.98 -4.17 16.84
N LEU A 96 1.85 -5.49 16.90
CA LEU A 96 0.56 -6.19 16.91
C LEU A 96 0.39 -7.00 18.18
N THR A 97 -0.86 -7.19 18.58
CA THR A 97 -1.32 -8.04 19.68
C THR A 97 -2.44 -8.96 19.18
N SER A 98 -2.95 -9.84 20.05
CA SER A 98 -4.10 -10.69 19.74
C SER A 98 -5.40 -9.91 19.49
N SER A 99 -5.48 -8.66 19.95
CA SER A 99 -6.61 -7.74 19.77
C SER A 99 -6.40 -6.74 18.63
N THR A 100 -5.23 -6.72 17.99
CA THR A 100 -4.99 -5.83 16.85
C THR A 100 -5.64 -6.36 15.57
N LYS A 101 -6.23 -5.45 14.79
CA LYS A 101 -6.65 -5.67 13.40
C LYS A 101 -5.80 -4.81 12.46
N ILE A 102 -5.37 -5.37 11.35
CA ILE A 102 -4.80 -4.63 10.22
C ILE A 102 -5.93 -4.40 9.21
N ILE A 103 -6.09 -3.16 8.76
CA ILE A 103 -7.14 -2.76 7.82
C ILE A 103 -6.49 -2.03 6.65
N ILE A 104 -6.80 -2.43 5.42
CA ILE A 104 -6.36 -1.77 4.20
C ILE A 104 -7.61 -1.23 3.50
N GLU A 105 -7.71 0.09 3.37
CA GLU A 105 -8.88 0.75 2.80
C GLU A 105 -8.51 1.45 1.49
N ALA A 106 -9.22 1.13 0.42
CA ALA A 106 -9.23 1.91 -0.80
C ALA A 106 -10.48 2.81 -0.79
N ILE A 107 -10.24 4.12 -0.77
CA ILE A 107 -11.26 5.16 -0.69
C ILE A 107 -11.38 5.80 -2.05
N ARG A 108 -12.61 5.92 -2.54
CA ARG A 108 -12.89 6.56 -3.80
C ARG A 108 -12.76 8.09 -3.73
N GLY A 109 -12.03 8.66 -4.69
CA GLY A 109 -11.91 10.10 -4.91
C GLY A 109 -12.99 10.65 -5.86
N GLY A 110 -12.94 11.95 -6.13
CA GLY A 110 -13.71 12.61 -7.18
C GLY A 110 -15.00 13.32 -6.75
N ASN A 111 -15.75 13.82 -7.74
CA ASN A 111 -17.01 14.54 -7.61
C ASN A 111 -18.08 13.88 -8.50
N ARG A 112 -19.36 13.92 -8.11
CA ARG A 112 -20.45 13.09 -8.68
C ARG A 112 -20.63 13.14 -10.22
N ASN A 113 -20.01 14.10 -10.93
CA ASN A 113 -20.36 14.47 -12.30
C ASN A 113 -19.25 14.22 -13.36
N ARG A 114 -18.20 13.44 -13.07
CA ARG A 114 -17.12 13.15 -14.06
C ARG A 114 -16.99 11.66 -14.38
N GLN A 115 -16.46 11.35 -15.57
CA GLN A 115 -16.05 10.00 -15.94
C GLN A 115 -14.78 9.65 -15.15
N HIS A 116 -14.94 8.90 -14.07
CA HIS A 116 -13.84 8.56 -13.16
C HIS A 116 -13.03 7.43 -13.78
N LYS A 117 -11.76 7.71 -14.08
CA LYS A 117 -10.78 6.75 -14.58
C LYS A 117 -9.64 6.65 -13.58
N GLY A 118 -9.52 5.52 -12.92
CA GLY A 118 -8.41 5.21 -12.02
C GLY A 118 -8.70 4.01 -11.14
N ASP A 119 -7.67 3.21 -10.89
CA ASP A 119 -7.78 1.97 -10.11
C ASP A 119 -6.72 1.95 -9.00
N ILE A 120 -7.17 1.55 -7.80
CA ILE A 120 -6.28 1.20 -6.70
C ILE A 120 -6.20 -0.33 -6.66
N ALA A 121 -5.01 -0.87 -6.86
CA ALA A 121 -4.74 -2.29 -6.74
C ALA A 121 -3.65 -2.53 -5.71
N VAL A 122 -3.80 -3.64 -4.98
CA VAL A 122 -2.82 -4.13 -4.03
C VAL A 122 -2.53 -5.59 -4.32
N ASP A 123 -1.28 -5.99 -4.16
CA ASP A 123 -0.85 -7.35 -4.41
C ASP A 123 0.27 -7.77 -3.47
N ASN A 124 0.57 -9.07 -3.43
CA ASN A 124 1.72 -9.64 -2.73
C ASN A 124 1.79 -9.18 -1.26
N ILE A 125 0.62 -9.09 -0.61
CA ILE A 125 0.49 -8.70 0.80
C ILE A 125 1.12 -9.80 1.64
N LYS A 126 2.15 -9.45 2.41
CA LYS A 126 2.86 -10.35 3.32
C LYS A 126 2.99 -9.71 4.69
N LEU A 127 2.87 -10.55 5.70
CA LEU A 127 3.13 -10.19 7.08
C LEU A 127 4.13 -11.20 7.65
N THR A 128 5.29 -10.73 8.10
CA THR A 128 6.31 -11.58 8.72
C THR A 128 6.54 -11.16 10.17
N SER A 129 6.71 -12.11 11.08
CA SER A 129 7.02 -11.86 12.50
C SER A 129 8.50 -11.49 12.68
N SER A 130 8.90 -10.38 12.08
CA SER A 130 10.26 -9.85 12.09
C SER A 130 10.23 -8.34 11.85
N SER A 131 11.36 -7.68 12.13
CA SER A 131 11.62 -6.34 11.59
C SER A 131 11.54 -6.31 10.08
N CYS A 132 11.27 -5.13 9.52
CA CYS A 132 11.31 -4.94 8.08
C CYS A 132 12.75 -4.92 7.58
N PRO A 133 13.02 -5.42 6.36
CA PRO A 133 14.31 -5.21 5.72
C PRO A 133 14.61 -3.71 5.63
N PRO A 134 15.86 -3.26 5.83
CA PRO A 134 16.22 -1.88 5.58
C PRO A 134 15.88 -1.52 4.14
N ALA A 135 15.27 -0.35 3.93
CA ALA A 135 14.98 0.15 2.59
C ALA A 135 16.29 0.13 1.79
N SER A 136 16.33 -0.64 0.70
CA SER A 136 17.50 -0.65 -0.18
C SER A 136 17.60 0.73 -0.81
N GLY A 137 18.36 1.62 -0.15
CA GLY A 137 18.64 2.95 -0.66
C GLY A 137 19.32 2.82 -2.01
N SER A 138 18.78 3.54 -3.00
CA SER A 138 19.53 3.95 -4.17
C SER A 138 20.86 4.55 -3.70
N GLY A 139 21.95 3.79 -3.85
CA GLY A 139 23.30 4.21 -3.46
C GLY A 139 23.78 5.36 -4.35
N GLY A 140 23.48 6.58 -3.94
CA GLY A 140 23.96 7.81 -4.53
C GLY A 140 24.77 8.62 -3.52
N THR A 141 26.06 8.76 -3.83
CA THR A 141 27.00 9.84 -3.47
C THR A 141 27.83 9.74 -2.18
N GLY A 142 29.16 9.75 -2.39
CA GLY A 142 30.11 10.54 -1.60
C GLY A 142 30.60 9.96 -0.28
N GLN A 143 31.76 9.29 -0.28
CA GLN A 143 32.61 9.23 0.91
C GLN A 143 33.72 10.29 0.82
N PRO A 144 33.87 11.17 1.82
CA PRO A 144 35.02 12.07 1.93
C PRO A 144 36.24 11.34 2.52
N GLY A 145 37.43 11.74 2.04
CA GLY A 145 38.68 11.75 2.79
C GLY A 145 39.37 10.41 3.10
N LYS A 146 40.42 10.10 2.34
CA LYS A 146 41.64 9.48 2.91
C LYS A 146 42.84 10.35 2.54
N GLY A 147 43.26 11.20 3.47
CA GLY A 147 44.62 11.72 3.52
C GLY A 147 45.50 10.75 4.32
N ASN A 148 46.54 10.22 3.69
CA ASN A 148 47.95 10.31 4.13
C ASN A 148 48.84 9.27 3.43
N GLY A 149 49.87 9.76 2.74
CA GLY A 149 51.25 9.27 2.95
C GLY A 149 51.94 8.50 1.82
N LYS A 150 53.09 9.08 1.39
CA LYS A 150 54.25 8.51 0.63
C LYS A 150 54.07 8.56 -0.90
N LYS A 151 54.90 9.24 -1.69
CA LYS A 151 56.31 9.68 -1.57
C LYS A 151 56.48 11.15 -1.98
#